data_AF-A0A958F642-F1
#
_entry.id   AF-A0A958F642-F1
#
_cell.length_a   1.000
_cell.length_b   1.000
_cell.length_c   1.000
_cell.angle_alpha   90.00
_cell.angle_beta   90.00
_cell.angle_gamma   90.00
#
_symmetry.space_group_name_H-M   'P 1'
#
loop_
_entity.id
_entity.type
_entity.pdbx_description
1 polymer ?
#
loop_
_entity_poly.entity_id
_entity_poly.type
_entity_poly.pdbx_seq_one_letter_code
_entity_poly.pdbx_strand_id
1 'polypeptide(L)'
;LQGKIHIYVGDMDNYYLNNAVYLTEQFLESTRDPYYAGEVAYGDRAEHCWNGDPERGNGYSRLRYHQMYVDKILKRIETTAPEGADLSSWRY
;
A
#
# COMPACT_ATOMS: atom_id res chain seq x y z
N LEU A 1 -11.71 -2.58 8.80
CA LEU A 1 -10.37 -2.52 8.18
C LEU A 1 -10.34 -3.08 6.77
N GLN A 2 -11.24 -4.02 6.44
CA GLN A 2 -11.36 -4.69 5.14
C GLN A 2 -10.96 -3.85 3.91
N GLY A 3 -9.86 -4.21 3.27
CA GLY A 3 -9.38 -3.64 2.01
C GLY A 3 -8.88 -2.19 2.11
N LYS A 4 -8.55 -1.69 3.30
CA LYS A 4 -8.15 -0.28 3.51
C LYS A 4 -6.67 -0.08 3.81
N ILE A 5 -5.98 -1.09 4.33
CA ILE A 5 -4.60 -0.96 4.79
C ILE A 5 -3.65 -1.59 3.77
N HIS A 6 -2.70 -0.81 3.27
CA HIS A 6 -1.62 -1.25 2.40
C HIS A 6 -0.30 -0.72 2.97
N ILE A 7 0.64 -1.61 3.30
CA ILE A 7 1.92 -1.25 3.89
C ILE A 7 3.04 -1.83 3.04
N TYR A 8 3.99 -0.97 2.68
CA TYR A 8 5.19 -1.33 1.92
C TYR A 8 6.41 -0.90 2.72
N VAL A 9 7.35 -1.80 2.96
CA VAL A 9 8.58 -1.51 3.70
C VAL A 9 9.73 -2.35 3.16
N GLY A 10 10.94 -1.82 3.15
CA GLY A 10 12.13 -2.61 2.85
C GLY A 10 12.53 -3.47 4.04
N ASP A 11 12.99 -4.69 3.82
CA ASP A 11 13.47 -5.55 4.92
C ASP A 11 14.84 -5.13 5.48
N MET A 12 15.54 -4.24 4.78
CA MET A 12 16.75 -3.53 5.20
C MET A 12 16.51 -2.01 5.34
N ASP A 13 15.34 -1.62 5.84
CA ASP A 13 15.05 -0.22 6.16
C ASP A 13 16.12 0.36 7.11
N ASN A 14 16.67 1.53 6.76
CA ASN A 14 17.78 2.15 7.49
C ASN A 14 17.45 2.52 8.94
N TYR A 15 16.17 2.60 9.28
CA TYR A 15 15.64 2.92 10.60
C TYR A 15 14.96 1.72 11.27
N TYR A 16 15.08 0.53 10.69
CA TYR A 16 14.49 -0.72 11.21
C TYR A 16 12.96 -0.67 11.36
N LEU A 17 12.27 0.14 10.54
CA LEU A 17 10.82 0.28 10.59
C LEU A 17 10.09 -1.01 10.23
N ASN A 18 10.72 -1.90 9.47
CA ASN A 18 10.21 -3.24 9.16
C ASN A 18 9.87 -4.05 10.42
N ASN A 19 10.60 -3.87 11.52
CA ASN A 19 10.29 -4.54 12.80
C ASN A 19 8.90 -4.16 13.35
N ALA A 20 8.53 -2.89 13.24
CA ALA A 20 7.19 -2.43 13.63
C ALA A 20 6.13 -2.96 12.65
N VAL A 21 6.46 -3.08 11.37
CA VAL A 21 5.56 -3.66 10.36
C VAL A 21 5.32 -5.14 10.61
N TYR A 22 6.30 -5.94 11.03
CA TYR A 22 6.08 -7.35 11.41
C TYR A 22 5.03 -7.49 12.52
N LEU A 23 5.11 -6.66 13.57
CA LEU A 23 4.12 -6.65 14.65
C LEU A 23 2.75 -6.20 14.15
N THR A 24 2.73 -5.21 13.25
CA THR A 24 1.50 -4.70 12.65
C THR A 24 0.83 -5.76 11.76
N GLU A 25 1.59 -6.45 10.92
CA GLU A 25 1.12 -7.53 10.07
C GLU A 25 0.56 -8.67 10.93
N GLN A 26 1.27 -9.08 11.99
CA GLN A 26 0.76 -10.10 12.91
C GLN A 26 -0.60 -9.72 13.51
N PHE A 27 -0.78 -8.45 13.89
CA PHE A 27 -2.08 -7.95 14.37
C PHE A 27 -3.13 -7.96 13.25
N LEU A 28 -2.82 -7.45 12.07
CA LEU A 28 -3.74 -7.39 10.93
C LEU A 28 -4.22 -8.79 10.54
N GLU A 29 -3.29 -9.75 10.46
CA GLU A 29 -3.58 -11.16 10.17
C GLU A 29 -4.39 -11.86 11.26
N SER A 30 -4.45 -11.31 12.47
CA SER A 30 -5.29 -11.85 13.57
C SER A 30 -6.77 -11.42 13.50
N THR A 31 -7.09 -10.39 12.72
CA THR A 31 -8.47 -9.86 12.62
C THR A 31 -9.44 -10.89 12.01
N ARG A 32 -10.70 -10.92 12.43
CA ARG A 32 -11.69 -11.91 11.92
C ARG A 32 -13.01 -11.26 11.51
N ASP A 33 -13.50 -10.32 12.32
CA ASP A 33 -14.82 -9.71 12.14
C ASP A 33 -14.75 -8.17 12.08
N PRO A 34 -14.39 -7.56 10.93
CA PRO A 34 -13.96 -8.18 9.69
C PRO A 34 -12.44 -8.43 9.63
N TYR A 35 -12.02 -9.46 8.88
CA TYR A 35 -10.62 -9.60 8.46
C TYR A 35 -10.16 -8.36 7.70
N TYR A 36 -8.92 -7.92 7.94
CA TYR A 36 -8.40 -6.65 7.42
C TYR A 36 -8.32 -6.63 5.89
N ALA A 37 -8.14 -7.79 5.25
CA ALA A 37 -8.14 -7.99 3.79
C ALA A 37 -7.37 -6.91 3.01
N GLY A 38 -6.22 -6.50 3.53
CA GLY A 38 -5.35 -5.47 2.95
C GLY A 38 -4.11 -6.10 2.32
N GLU A 39 -3.01 -5.35 2.33
CA GLU A 39 -1.73 -5.80 1.77
C GLU A 39 -0.58 -5.36 2.66
N VAL A 40 0.35 -6.27 2.91
CA VAL A 40 1.67 -5.96 3.47
C VAL A 40 2.70 -6.59 2.53
N ALA A 41 3.69 -5.82 2.11
CA ALA A 41 4.76 -6.33 1.27
C ALA A 41 6.12 -5.81 1.74
N TYR A 42 7.11 -6.69 1.60
CA TYR A 42 8.49 -6.45 1.99
C TYR A 42 9.38 -6.41 0.75
N GLY A 43 10.19 -5.36 0.64
CA GLY A 43 11.21 -5.25 -0.39
C GLY A 43 12.48 -5.95 0.05
N ASP A 44 12.85 -7.05 -0.61
CA ASP A 44 14.09 -7.78 -0.34
C ASP A 44 15.30 -6.87 -0.57
N ARG A 45 16.13 -6.74 0.47
CA ARG A 45 17.31 -5.88 0.52
C ARG A 45 17.03 -4.39 0.26
N ALA A 46 15.77 -3.98 0.33
CA ALA A 46 15.39 -2.60 0.05
C ALA A 46 15.55 -1.72 1.28
N GLU A 47 15.96 -0.48 1.06
CA GLU A 47 16.22 0.49 2.11
C GLU A 47 14.96 1.28 2.51
N HIS A 48 15.15 2.36 3.28
CA HIS A 48 14.06 3.24 3.67
C HIS A 48 13.27 3.80 2.48
N CYS A 49 11.97 4.00 2.66
CA CYS A 49 11.02 4.46 1.64
C CYS A 49 10.77 3.50 0.47
N TRP A 50 11.14 2.21 0.57
CA TRP A 50 10.71 1.23 -0.44
C TRP A 50 9.20 1.26 -0.61
N ASN A 51 8.76 1.38 -1.86
CA ASN A 51 7.42 1.79 -2.19
C ASN A 51 6.60 0.70 -2.91
N GLY A 52 6.95 -0.57 -2.77
CA GLY A 52 6.20 -1.67 -3.37
C GLY A 52 6.60 -2.06 -4.79
N ASP A 53 7.65 -1.45 -5.38
CA ASP A 53 8.18 -1.87 -6.69
C ASP A 53 9.37 -2.84 -6.50
N PRO A 54 9.21 -4.14 -6.81
CA PRO A 54 10.32 -5.10 -6.73
C PRO A 54 11.20 -5.13 -7.97
N GLU A 55 10.80 -4.47 -9.07
CA GLU A 55 11.48 -4.57 -10.36
C GLU A 55 12.55 -3.48 -10.55
N ARG A 56 12.48 -2.40 -9.77
CA ARG A 56 13.26 -1.19 -9.99
C ARG A 56 13.95 -0.73 -8.70
N GLY A 57 15.10 -0.09 -8.86
CA GLY A 57 15.78 0.55 -7.74
C GLY A 57 14.91 1.61 -7.07
N ASN A 58 14.95 1.66 -5.74
CA ASN A 58 14.08 2.49 -4.91
C ASN A 58 14.11 3.99 -5.28
N GLY A 59 15.30 4.54 -5.58
CA GLY A 59 15.43 5.93 -6.03
C GLY A 59 14.65 6.24 -7.32
N TYR A 60 14.54 5.26 -8.23
CA TYR A 60 13.79 5.41 -9.48
C TYR A 60 12.30 5.10 -9.31
N SER A 61 11.95 4.04 -8.56
CA SER A 61 10.55 3.67 -8.33
C SER A 61 9.76 4.77 -7.62
N ARG A 62 10.41 5.54 -6.74
CA ARG A 62 9.81 6.71 -6.04
C ARG A 62 9.41 7.84 -6.98
N LEU A 63 9.90 7.89 -8.21
CA LEU A 63 9.45 8.86 -9.22
C LEU A 63 8.18 8.39 -9.95
N ARG A 64 7.69 7.19 -9.66
CA ARG A 64 6.62 6.50 -10.40
C ARG A 64 5.37 6.22 -9.58
N TYR A 65 5.20 6.85 -8.41
CA TYR A 65 4.01 6.65 -7.56
C TYR A 65 2.69 6.77 -8.34
N HIS A 66 2.59 7.75 -9.24
CA HIS A 66 1.41 7.94 -10.08
C HIS A 66 1.11 6.70 -10.95
N GLN A 67 2.12 6.13 -11.61
CA GLN A 67 1.96 4.92 -12.44
C GLN A 67 1.68 3.67 -11.60
N MET A 68 2.14 3.63 -10.36
CA MET A 68 1.95 2.48 -9.48
C MET A 68 0.58 2.48 -8.79
N TYR A 69 0.10 3.66 -8.40
CA TYR A 69 -1.00 3.77 -7.44
C TYR A 69 -2.26 4.44 -7.97
N VAL A 70 -2.21 5.22 -9.06
CA VAL A 70 -3.41 5.90 -9.56
C VAL A 70 -4.50 4.88 -9.88
N ASP A 71 -4.22 3.84 -10.66
CA ASP A 71 -5.23 2.82 -11.01
C ASP A 71 -5.83 2.13 -9.76
N LYS A 72 -4.98 1.82 -8.78
CA LYS A 72 -5.40 1.21 -7.51
C LYS A 72 -6.31 2.14 -6.71
N ILE A 73 -5.96 3.43 -6.64
CA ILE A 73 -6.73 4.47 -5.94
C ILE A 73 -8.06 4.69 -6.66
N LEU A 74 -8.07 4.79 -7.99
CA LEU A 74 -9.29 4.97 -8.79
C LEU A 74 -10.27 3.82 -8.57
N LYS A 75 -9.79 2.57 -8.62
CA LYS A 75 -10.61 1.39 -8.35
C LYS A 75 -11.17 1.39 -6.92
N ARG A 76 -10.38 1.82 -5.94
CA ARG A 76 -10.86 1.96 -4.55
C ARG A 76 -11.94 3.02 -4.43
N ILE A 77 -11.78 4.16 -5.09
CA ILE A 77 -12.77 5.24 -5.10
C ILE A 77 -14.07 4.72 -5.73
N GLU A 78 -14.03 4.08 -6.90
CA GLU A 78 -15.21 3.52 -7.57
C GLU A 78 -15.99 2.54 -6.69
N THR A 79 -15.27 1.66 -5.98
CA THR A 79 -15.89 0.62 -5.17
C THR A 79 -16.47 1.13 -3.86
N THR A 80 -16.08 2.31 -3.40
CA THR A 80 -16.41 2.78 -2.05
C THR A 80 -16.99 4.19 -1.97
N ALA A 81 -17.10 4.89 -3.09
CA ALA A 81 -17.75 6.19 -3.12
C ALA A 81 -19.22 6.08 -2.68
N PRO A 82 -19.73 7.06 -1.91
CA PRO A 82 -21.11 7.07 -1.50
C PRO A 82 -22.04 7.28 -2.71
N GLU A 83 -23.30 6.88 -2.56
CA GLU A 83 -24.31 7.11 -3.57
C GLU A 83 -24.42 8.59 -3.93
N GLY A 84 -24.46 8.90 -5.23
CA GLY A 84 -24.50 10.26 -5.76
C GLY A 84 -23.16 11.01 -5.80
N ALA A 85 -22.05 10.40 -5.38
CA ALA A 85 -20.73 11.01 -5.52
C ALA A 85 -20.31 11.18 -6.99
N ASP A 86 -19.68 12.30 -7.32
CA ASP A 86 -19.15 12.55 -8.66
C ASP A 86 -17.82 11.83 -8.87
N LEU A 87 -17.85 10.84 -9.76
CA LEU A 87 -16.70 10.03 -10.15
C LEU A 87 -16.16 10.36 -11.54
N SER A 88 -16.68 11.39 -12.21
CA SER A 88 -16.46 11.60 -13.65
C SER A 88 -15.88 12.96 -14.01
N SER A 89 -16.22 14.04 -13.30
CA SER A 89 -15.81 15.40 -13.70
C SER A 89 -14.30 15.65 -13.71
N TRP A 90 -13.54 14.83 -13.00
CA TRP A 90 -12.10 14.96 -12.80
C TRP A 90 -11.29 13.86 -13.50
N ARG A 91 -11.95 12.94 -14.22
CA ARG A 91 -11.29 11.89 -15.00
C ARG A 91 -11.00 12.39 -16.41
N TYR A 92 -9.72 12.63 -16.70
CA TYR A 92 -9.21 13.06 -18.00
C TYR A 92 -8.04 12.18 -18.44
#